data_AF-A0A7V7Z7Z0-F1
#
_entry.id   AF-A0A7V7Z7Z0-F1
#
_cell.length_a   1.000
_cell.length_b   1.000
_cell.length_c   1.000
_cell.angle_alpha   90.00
_cell.angle_beta   90.00
_cell.angle_gamma   90.00
#
_symmetry.space_group_name_H-M   'P 1'
#
loop_
_entity.id
_entity.type
_entity.pdbx_description
1 polymer ?
#
loop_
_entity_poly.entity_id
_entity_poly.type
_entity_poly.pdbx_seq_one_letter_code
_entity_poly.pdbx_strand_id
1 'polypeptide(L)'
;MLELQPKDTRGYYILPQAPEDAGYYVYGNFNRRPDSGHMAQHAHPRMLSLIFYIEHAWQAVDDRKFGIGNISAAGGISYDNHKTHRKGIEMDIRPVRKDRLIGQAAGLTYFDALYDRDATIKLVRLFLQHPMVTKVFFNDEKLQKQVGGGRVRSLIGHNNHLHIEIRGH
;
A
#
# COMPACT_ATOMS: atom_id res chain seq x y z
N MET A 1 27.91 -9.00 13.75
CA MET A 1 27.48 -7.60 13.57
C MET A 1 26.14 -7.68 12.86
N LEU A 2 25.03 -7.26 13.48
CA LEU A 2 23.74 -7.24 12.79
C LEU A 2 23.88 -6.31 11.58
N GLU A 3 23.66 -6.84 10.39
CA GLU A 3 23.65 -6.04 9.18
C GLU A 3 22.49 -5.05 9.29
N LEU A 4 22.81 -3.77 9.48
CA LEU A 4 21.81 -2.72 9.53
C LEU A 4 21.12 -2.71 8.16
N GLN A 5 19.79 -2.72 8.13
CA GLN A 5 19.02 -2.62 6.88
C GLN A 5 19.61 -1.52 5.97
N PRO A 6 20.02 -1.85 4.73
CA PRO A 6 20.70 -0.90 3.86
C PRO A 6 19.77 0.27 3.55
N LYS A 7 20.35 1.48 3.59
CA LYS A 7 19.67 2.72 3.20
C LYS A 7 20.00 3.07 1.77
N ASP A 8 19.07 3.69 1.07
CA ASP A 8 19.40 4.35 -0.21
C ASP A 8 20.08 5.71 0.00
N THR A 9 20.41 6.39 -1.10
CA THR A 9 21.07 7.71 -1.08
C THR A 9 20.25 8.83 -0.43
N ARG A 10 18.94 8.62 -0.19
CA ARG A 10 18.05 9.54 0.53
C ARG A 10 17.96 9.20 2.02
N GLY A 11 18.59 8.11 2.45
CA GLY A 11 18.50 7.59 3.81
C GLY A 11 17.24 6.76 4.08
N TYR A 12 16.53 6.32 3.02
CA TYR A 12 15.28 5.57 3.14
C TYR A 12 15.55 4.07 3.26
N TYR A 13 14.66 3.35 3.91
CA TYR A 13 14.78 1.92 4.13
C TYR A 13 13.83 1.14 3.23
N ILE A 14 14.18 -0.11 2.96
CA ILE A 14 13.30 -1.06 2.29
C ILE A 14 12.28 -1.58 3.31
N LEU A 15 10.99 -1.59 2.96
CA LEU A 15 9.99 -2.29 3.76
C LEU A 15 10.38 -3.78 3.91
N PRO A 16 10.27 -4.42 5.08
CA PRO A 16 10.52 -5.86 5.20
C PRO A 16 9.72 -6.69 4.18
N GLN A 17 10.40 -7.53 3.39
CA GLN A 17 9.82 -8.09 2.16
C GLN A 17 8.94 -9.34 2.34
N ALA A 18 9.07 -10.08 3.44
CA ALA A 18 8.24 -11.25 3.72
C ALA A 18 8.29 -11.64 5.20
N PRO A 19 7.74 -10.83 6.12
CA PRO A 19 7.74 -11.20 7.53
C PRO A 19 6.70 -12.30 7.76
N GLU A 20 7.13 -13.40 8.38
CA GLU A 20 6.29 -14.60 8.62
C GLU A 20 4.99 -14.23 9.33
N ASP A 21 5.10 -13.47 10.42
CA ASP A 21 3.97 -13.04 11.26
C ASP A 21 3.39 -11.66 10.93
N ALA A 22 3.78 -11.07 9.79
CA ALA A 22 3.27 -9.75 9.42
C ALA A 22 1.80 -9.77 8.97
N GLY A 23 1.10 -8.67 9.26
CA GLY A 23 -0.26 -8.39 8.81
C GLY A 23 -0.33 -7.92 7.35
N TYR A 24 0.79 -7.91 6.64
CA TYR A 24 0.88 -7.55 5.23
C TYR A 24 1.74 -8.53 4.42
N TYR A 25 1.55 -8.50 3.10
CA TYR A 25 2.46 -9.10 2.12
C TYR A 25 2.88 -8.05 1.09
N VAL A 26 4.02 -8.24 0.43
CA VAL A 26 4.52 -7.31 -0.60
C VAL A 26 4.28 -7.89 -2.01
N TYR A 27 3.83 -7.05 -2.94
CA TYR A 27 3.59 -7.43 -4.35
C TYR A 27 4.01 -6.36 -5.36
N GLY A 28 4.70 -5.30 -4.96
CA GLY A 28 5.12 -4.24 -5.88
C GLY A 28 5.84 -4.79 -7.13
N ASN A 29 5.89 -4.00 -8.20
CA ASN A 29 6.66 -4.34 -9.41
C ASN A 29 7.45 -3.11 -9.88
N PHE A 30 8.65 -3.33 -10.37
CA PHE A 30 9.50 -2.30 -10.95
C PHE A 30 9.59 -2.50 -12.47
N ASN A 31 9.19 -1.49 -13.26
CA ASN A 31 9.14 -1.56 -14.72
C ASN A 31 8.27 -2.72 -15.25
N ARG A 32 7.13 -2.97 -14.59
CA ARG A 32 6.21 -4.11 -14.87
C ARG A 32 6.87 -5.49 -14.82
N ARG A 33 8.06 -5.62 -14.23
CA ARG A 33 8.73 -6.92 -14.06
C ARG A 33 8.16 -7.61 -12.82
N PRO A 34 7.62 -8.84 -12.93
CA PRO A 34 7.26 -9.64 -11.77
C PRO A 34 8.47 -9.81 -10.83
N ASP A 35 8.19 -10.01 -9.55
CA ASP A 35 9.18 -10.33 -8.50
C ASP A 35 10.29 -9.29 -8.28
N SER A 36 10.18 -8.13 -8.94
CA SER A 36 11.07 -6.98 -8.77
C SER A 36 10.57 -5.98 -7.71
N GLY A 37 9.55 -6.37 -6.95
CA GLY A 37 8.88 -5.50 -5.99
C GLY A 37 9.80 -4.82 -5.02
N HIS A 38 10.77 -5.55 -4.47
CA HIS A 38 11.81 -5.05 -3.55
C HIS A 38 12.52 -3.79 -4.08
N MET A 39 12.66 -3.62 -5.39
CA MET A 39 13.28 -2.44 -6.00
C MET A 39 12.45 -1.16 -5.83
N ALA A 40 11.14 -1.30 -5.58
CA ALA A 40 10.16 -0.21 -5.45
C ALA A 40 9.61 -0.04 -4.01
N GLN A 41 10.33 -0.54 -2.99
CA GLN A 41 9.87 -0.58 -1.59
C GLN A 41 10.61 0.41 -0.67
N HIS A 42 11.29 1.41 -1.25
CA HIS A 42 12.04 2.38 -0.46
C HIS A 42 11.07 3.40 0.15
N ALA A 43 10.96 3.37 1.47
CA ALA A 43 10.03 4.15 2.24
C ALA A 43 10.75 5.21 3.08
N HIS A 44 10.17 6.41 3.10
CA HIS A 44 10.52 7.40 4.09
C HIS A 44 10.21 6.83 5.50
N PRO A 45 11.01 7.10 6.55
CA PRO A 45 10.78 6.54 7.89
C PRO A 45 9.34 6.71 8.42
N ARG A 46 8.72 7.87 8.16
CA ARG A 46 7.31 8.12 8.50
C ARG A 46 6.32 7.20 7.78
N MET A 47 6.60 6.80 6.54
CA MET A 47 5.76 5.83 5.84
C MET A 47 5.88 4.46 6.50
N LEU A 48 7.08 4.04 6.92
CA LEU A 48 7.24 2.79 7.69
C LEU A 48 6.49 2.84 9.03
N SER A 49 6.56 3.97 9.75
CA SER A 49 5.78 4.15 10.98
C SER A 49 4.28 4.02 10.74
N LEU A 50 3.76 4.57 9.65
CA LEU A 50 2.35 4.38 9.27
C LEU A 50 2.05 2.91 8.97
N ILE A 51 2.89 2.25 8.16
CA ILE A 51 2.68 0.85 7.75
C ILE A 51 2.58 -0.05 8.98
N PHE A 52 3.52 0.05 9.93
CA PHE A 52 3.51 -0.78 11.13
C PHE A 52 2.35 -0.46 12.07
N TYR A 53 1.92 0.81 12.15
CA TYR A 53 0.71 1.17 12.88
C TYR A 53 -0.53 0.51 12.27
N ILE A 54 -0.69 0.60 10.94
CA ILE A 54 -1.84 0.05 10.23
C ILE A 54 -1.83 -1.48 10.28
N GLU A 55 -0.66 -2.10 10.15
CA GLU A 55 -0.47 -3.54 10.33
C GLU A 55 -1.03 -4.01 11.67
N HIS A 56 -0.57 -3.40 12.77
CA HIS A 56 -1.02 -3.77 14.10
C HIS A 56 -2.53 -3.58 14.27
N ALA A 57 -3.07 -2.44 13.82
CA ALA A 57 -4.49 -2.16 13.89
C ALA A 57 -5.33 -3.10 13.01
N TRP A 58 -4.80 -3.53 11.88
CA TRP A 58 -5.46 -4.46 10.97
C TRP A 58 -5.53 -5.87 11.55
N GLN A 59 -4.42 -6.39 12.08
CA GLN A 59 -4.38 -7.70 12.73
C GLN A 59 -5.32 -7.82 13.93
N ALA A 60 -5.69 -6.70 14.57
CA ALA A 60 -6.67 -6.68 15.65
C ALA A 60 -8.13 -6.88 15.18
N VAL A 61 -8.43 -6.67 13.89
CA VAL A 61 -9.81 -6.65 13.36
C VAL A 61 -10.04 -7.60 12.19
N ASP A 62 -8.98 -8.17 11.62
CA ASP A 62 -9.03 -9.08 10.48
C ASP A 62 -7.80 -10.00 10.47
N ASP A 63 -7.98 -11.27 10.12
CA ASP A 63 -6.93 -12.30 10.13
C ASP A 63 -6.18 -12.43 8.79
N ARG A 64 -6.61 -11.70 7.76
CA ARG A 64 -5.96 -11.69 6.44
C ARG A 64 -4.74 -10.77 6.45
N LYS A 65 -3.80 -11.02 5.54
CA LYS A 65 -2.76 -10.04 5.21
C LYS A 65 -3.27 -9.04 4.17
N PHE A 66 -2.98 -7.75 4.32
CA PHE A 66 -3.22 -6.77 3.24
C PHE A 66 -2.00 -6.65 2.32
N GLY A 67 -2.22 -6.36 1.04
CA GLY A 67 -1.13 -6.30 0.06
C GLY A 67 -0.54 -4.90 -0.04
N ILE A 68 0.78 -4.77 0.14
CA ILE A 68 1.55 -3.54 -0.09
C ILE A 68 2.24 -3.61 -1.45
N GLY A 69 1.91 -2.64 -2.30
CA GLY A 69 2.44 -2.43 -3.62
C GLY A 69 3.60 -1.45 -3.59
N ASN A 70 3.76 -0.69 -4.67
CA ASN A 70 4.85 0.25 -4.86
C ASN A 70 4.86 1.38 -3.82
N ILE A 71 6.07 1.83 -3.44
CA ILE A 71 6.32 2.99 -2.55
C ILE A 71 7.25 4.00 -3.25
N SER A 72 8.51 3.62 -3.45
CA SER A 72 9.44 4.35 -4.32
C SER A 72 10.65 3.50 -4.67
N ALA A 73 11.30 3.83 -5.78
CA ALA A 73 12.57 3.24 -6.15
C ALA A 73 13.74 3.90 -5.43
N ALA A 74 14.86 3.19 -5.32
CA ALA A 74 16.10 3.72 -4.74
C ALA A 74 16.49 5.06 -5.38
N GLY A 75 16.82 6.06 -4.57
CA GLY A 75 17.16 7.40 -5.03
C GLY A 75 16.00 8.20 -5.65
N GLY A 76 14.77 7.69 -5.64
CA GLY A 76 13.60 8.39 -6.17
C GLY A 76 13.57 8.48 -7.71
N ILE A 77 14.24 7.53 -8.37
CA ILE A 77 14.19 7.41 -9.83
C ILE A 77 12.74 7.18 -10.28
N SER A 78 12.36 7.78 -11.40
CA SER A 78 11.05 7.52 -12.02
C SER A 78 11.05 6.15 -12.66
N TYR A 79 9.95 5.44 -12.55
CA TYR A 79 9.73 4.16 -13.21
C TYR A 79 8.24 3.99 -13.49
N ASP A 80 7.91 3.32 -14.59
CA ASP A 80 6.52 3.12 -15.03
C ASP A 80 5.68 4.41 -15.14
N ASN A 81 4.36 4.25 -15.06
CA ASN A 81 3.38 5.34 -15.05
C ASN A 81 3.15 5.93 -13.65
N HIS A 82 3.85 5.44 -12.62
CA HIS A 82 3.69 5.86 -11.22
C HIS A 82 4.46 7.16 -10.94
N LYS A 83 4.04 8.26 -11.58
CA LYS A 83 4.76 9.54 -11.57
C LYS A 83 5.00 10.13 -10.18
N THR A 84 4.15 9.79 -9.21
CA THR A 84 4.18 10.35 -7.85
C THR A 84 5.15 9.61 -6.94
N HIS A 85 5.21 8.27 -7.02
CA HIS A 85 5.99 7.29 -6.21
C HIS A 85 7.53 7.45 -6.25
N ARG A 86 8.01 8.63 -5.89
CA ARG A 86 9.43 9.03 -5.95
C ARG A 86 9.92 9.53 -4.61
N LYS A 87 9.02 9.87 -3.69
CA LYS A 87 9.35 10.56 -2.44
C LYS A 87 9.36 9.63 -1.23
N GLY A 88 8.94 8.38 -1.40
CA GLY A 88 8.85 7.39 -0.30
C GLY A 88 7.72 7.68 0.69
N ILE A 89 6.80 8.58 0.34
CA ILE A 89 5.63 9.00 1.14
C ILE A 89 4.31 8.63 0.46
N GLU A 90 4.38 7.93 -0.66
CA GLU A 90 3.25 7.34 -1.35
C GLU A 90 3.36 5.82 -1.27
N MET A 91 2.22 5.13 -1.26
CA MET A 91 2.16 3.67 -1.26
C MET A 91 0.88 3.19 -1.93
N ASP A 92 0.97 2.12 -2.71
CA ASP A 92 -0.19 1.43 -3.26
C ASP A 92 -0.58 0.23 -2.39
N ILE A 93 -1.89 -0.02 -2.22
CA ILE A 93 -2.43 -1.12 -1.42
C ILE A 93 -3.41 -1.94 -2.27
N ARG A 94 -3.39 -3.27 -2.16
CA ARG A 94 -4.40 -4.12 -2.80
C ARG A 94 -5.77 -3.95 -2.14
N PRO A 95 -6.87 -3.93 -2.90
CA PRO A 95 -8.19 -4.18 -2.33
C PRO A 95 -8.21 -5.59 -1.75
N VAL A 96 -8.92 -5.76 -0.64
CA VAL A 96 -8.93 -7.03 0.11
C VAL A 96 -9.74 -8.07 -0.66
N ARG A 97 -9.28 -9.33 -0.62
CA ARG A 97 -9.94 -10.48 -1.25
C ARG A 97 -10.65 -11.34 -0.22
N LYS A 98 -11.68 -12.05 -0.67
CA LYS A 98 -12.40 -13.06 0.14
C LYS A 98 -11.61 -14.36 0.31
N ASP A 99 -10.85 -14.75 -0.71
CA ASP A 99 -10.16 -16.05 -0.81
C ASP A 99 -8.78 -16.10 -0.11
N ARG A 100 -8.37 -14.99 0.54
CA ARG A 100 -7.09 -14.88 1.28
C ARG A 100 -5.84 -15.13 0.44
N LEU A 101 -5.93 -15.12 -0.89
CA LEU A 101 -4.76 -15.24 -1.76
C LEU A 101 -3.83 -14.04 -1.55
N ILE A 102 -2.51 -14.29 -1.49
CA ILE A 102 -1.46 -13.28 -1.29
C ILE A 102 -0.45 -13.27 -2.43
N GLY A 103 0.45 -12.28 -2.42
CA GLY A 103 1.54 -12.14 -3.39
C GLY A 103 1.07 -11.60 -4.75
N GLN A 104 1.89 -11.81 -5.80
CA GLN A 104 1.62 -11.31 -7.15
C GLN A 104 0.30 -11.84 -7.74
N ALA A 105 -0.02 -13.11 -7.46
CA ALA A 105 -1.23 -13.78 -7.96
C ALA A 105 -2.53 -13.22 -7.37
N ALA A 106 -2.46 -12.47 -6.26
CA ALA A 106 -3.62 -11.89 -5.58
C ALA A 106 -4.26 -10.70 -6.33
N GLY A 107 -3.92 -10.46 -7.59
CA GLY A 107 -4.47 -9.32 -8.32
C GLY A 107 -5.98 -9.38 -8.53
N LEU A 108 -6.65 -8.27 -8.22
CA LEU A 108 -8.05 -8.02 -8.60
C LEU A 108 -8.37 -6.54 -8.73
N THR A 109 -9.54 -6.27 -9.27
CA THR A 109 -10.25 -5.00 -9.36
C THR A 109 -11.48 -5.01 -8.45
N TYR A 110 -12.04 -3.85 -8.14
CA TYR A 110 -13.28 -3.77 -7.34
C TYR A 110 -14.53 -4.33 -8.06
N PHE A 111 -14.41 -4.70 -9.34
CA PHE A 111 -15.46 -5.34 -10.12
C PHE A 111 -15.51 -6.86 -9.92
N ASP A 112 -14.41 -7.46 -9.44
CA ASP A 112 -14.29 -8.90 -9.35
C ASP A 112 -15.15 -9.48 -8.21
N ALA A 113 -15.70 -10.68 -8.42
CA ALA A 113 -16.55 -11.35 -7.42
C ALA A 113 -15.79 -11.65 -6.11
N LEU A 114 -14.47 -11.82 -6.19
CA LEU A 114 -13.58 -12.11 -5.07
C LEU A 114 -13.19 -10.86 -4.26
N TYR A 115 -13.53 -9.66 -4.73
CA TYR A 115 -13.33 -8.42 -3.99
C TYR A 115 -14.20 -8.38 -2.75
N ASP A 116 -13.58 -8.14 -1.59
CA ASP A 116 -14.24 -7.93 -0.32
C ASP A 116 -14.30 -6.42 -0.01
N ARG A 117 -15.42 -5.81 -0.39
CA ARG A 117 -15.68 -4.39 -0.16
C ARG A 117 -15.70 -4.05 1.33
N ASP A 118 -16.32 -4.88 2.15
CA ASP A 118 -16.51 -4.57 3.57
C ASP A 118 -15.17 -4.62 4.31
N ALA A 119 -14.33 -5.60 3.99
CA ALA A 119 -12.95 -5.66 4.48
C ALA A 119 -12.11 -4.48 4.00
N THR A 120 -12.25 -4.11 2.72
CA THR A 120 -11.53 -2.95 2.17
C THR A 120 -12.00 -1.64 2.83
N ILE A 121 -13.28 -1.51 3.16
CA ILE A 121 -13.81 -0.38 3.95
C ILE A 121 -13.16 -0.33 5.33
N LYS A 122 -13.04 -1.48 6.04
CA LYS A 122 -12.37 -1.54 7.35
C LYS A 122 -10.92 -1.06 7.22
N LEU A 123 -10.16 -1.61 6.27
CA LEU A 123 -8.77 -1.23 6.02
C LEU A 123 -8.63 0.26 5.69
N VAL A 124 -9.47 0.80 4.80
CA VAL A 124 -9.48 2.21 4.45
C VAL A 124 -9.76 3.10 5.67
N ARG A 125 -10.68 2.70 6.54
CA ARG A 125 -10.98 3.47 7.76
C ARG A 125 -9.77 3.56 8.69
N LEU A 126 -8.95 2.51 8.80
CA LEU A 126 -7.71 2.56 9.58
C LEU A 126 -6.75 3.63 9.02
N PHE A 127 -6.56 3.67 7.70
CA PHE A 127 -5.74 4.72 7.06
C PHE A 127 -6.33 6.12 7.28
N LEU A 128 -7.63 6.28 7.07
CA LEU A 128 -8.32 7.56 7.23
C LEU A 128 -8.34 8.06 8.68
N GLN A 129 -8.18 7.20 9.68
CA GLN A 129 -8.07 7.62 11.08
C GLN A 129 -6.68 8.20 11.41
N HIS A 130 -5.66 7.88 10.61
CA HIS A 130 -4.29 8.31 10.89
C HIS A 130 -4.02 9.74 10.38
N PRO A 131 -3.57 10.69 11.24
CA PRO A 131 -3.46 12.12 10.90
C PRO A 131 -2.39 12.43 9.83
N MET A 132 -1.47 11.51 9.57
CA MET A 132 -0.47 11.67 8.51
C MET A 132 -1.04 11.46 7.11
N VAL A 133 -2.15 10.73 6.94
CA VAL A 133 -2.71 10.41 5.62
C VAL A 133 -3.37 11.65 5.02
N THR A 134 -2.87 12.10 3.87
CA THR A 134 -3.31 13.33 3.19
C THR A 134 -4.16 13.05 1.95
N LYS A 135 -3.89 11.96 1.23
CA LYS A 135 -4.68 11.57 0.05
C LYS A 135 -4.92 10.07 0.04
N VAL A 136 -6.13 9.71 -0.40
CA VAL A 136 -6.51 8.34 -0.72
C VAL A 136 -7.22 8.32 -2.06
N PHE A 137 -6.72 7.56 -3.03
CA PHE A 137 -7.42 7.33 -4.30
C PHE A 137 -7.86 5.88 -4.45
N PHE A 138 -9.13 5.67 -4.80
CA PHE A 138 -9.68 4.36 -5.14
C PHE A 138 -11.05 4.52 -5.81
N ASN A 139 -11.34 3.78 -6.88
CA ASN A 139 -12.49 4.06 -7.74
C ASN A 139 -13.82 3.38 -7.35
N ASP A 140 -13.86 2.59 -6.27
CA ASP A 140 -15.11 1.98 -5.81
C ASP A 140 -16.06 3.02 -5.17
N GLU A 141 -16.98 3.55 -5.96
CA GLU A 141 -17.96 4.56 -5.51
C GLU A 141 -18.80 4.11 -4.31
N LYS A 142 -19.11 2.82 -4.21
CA LYS A 142 -19.89 2.29 -3.08
C LYS A 142 -19.07 2.38 -1.79
N LEU A 143 -17.78 2.05 -1.85
CA LEU A 143 -16.86 2.23 -0.73
C LEU A 143 -16.73 3.71 -0.37
N GLN A 144 -16.52 4.60 -1.36
CA GLN A 144 -16.37 6.04 -1.12
C GLN A 144 -17.55 6.63 -0.34
N LYS A 145 -18.78 6.25 -0.71
CA LYS A 145 -20.01 6.68 -0.01
C LYS A 145 -20.02 6.23 1.45
N GLN A 146 -19.50 5.04 1.76
CA GLN A 146 -19.49 4.49 3.12
C GLN A 146 -18.40 5.04 4.05
N VAL A 147 -17.36 5.69 3.51
CA VAL A 147 -16.23 6.22 4.30
C VAL A 147 -16.24 7.75 4.43
N GLY A 148 -17.32 8.41 4.02
CA GLY A 148 -17.52 9.87 4.15
C GLY A 148 -17.07 10.64 2.91
N GLY A 149 -17.84 10.49 1.82
CA GLY A 149 -17.57 10.97 0.46
C GLY A 149 -16.76 12.26 0.37
N GLY A 150 -15.50 12.13 -0.05
CA GLY A 150 -14.55 13.24 -0.18
C GLY A 150 -13.16 12.92 0.36
N ARG A 151 -13.09 12.00 1.35
CA ARG A 151 -11.82 11.51 1.92
C ARG A 151 -11.09 10.50 1.03
N VAL A 152 -11.86 9.73 0.25
CA VAL A 152 -11.38 8.86 -0.83
C VAL A 152 -11.90 9.41 -2.15
N ARG A 153 -11.03 9.55 -3.14
CA ARG A 153 -11.36 10.17 -4.43
C ARG A 153 -11.07 9.22 -5.59
N SER A 154 -11.82 9.34 -6.66
CA SER A 154 -11.53 8.61 -7.89
C SER A 154 -10.33 9.23 -8.62
N LEU A 155 -9.50 8.40 -9.23
CA LEU A 155 -8.43 8.78 -10.14
C LEU A 155 -8.25 7.68 -11.19
N ILE A 156 -8.02 8.07 -12.45
CA ILE A 156 -7.82 7.12 -13.55
C ILE A 156 -6.73 6.11 -13.16
N GLY A 157 -6.98 4.82 -13.38
CA GLY A 157 -6.06 3.73 -13.05
C GLY A 157 -6.23 3.07 -11.68
N HIS A 158 -7.10 3.59 -10.80
CA HIS A 158 -7.22 3.13 -9.40
C HIS A 158 -8.39 2.16 -9.17
N ASN A 159 -8.62 1.25 -10.12
CA ASN A 159 -9.66 0.21 -10.00
C ASN A 159 -9.16 -1.03 -9.23
N ASN A 160 -7.84 -1.21 -9.14
CA ASN A 160 -7.18 -2.45 -8.68
C ASN A 160 -6.19 -2.25 -7.53
N HIS A 161 -6.06 -1.02 -7.04
CA HIS A 161 -5.27 -0.65 -5.89
C HIS A 161 -5.78 0.68 -5.30
N LEU A 162 -5.55 0.85 -4.01
CA LEU A 162 -5.68 2.13 -3.33
C LEU A 162 -4.35 2.84 -3.37
N HIS A 163 -4.33 4.14 -3.67
CA HIS A 163 -3.15 4.97 -3.51
C HIS A 163 -3.24 5.73 -2.20
N ILE A 164 -2.19 5.68 -1.38
CA ILE A 164 -2.10 6.37 -0.09
C ILE A 164 -0.93 7.34 -0.15
N GLU A 165 -1.20 8.61 0.15
CA GLU A 165 -0.15 9.63 0.36
C GLU A 165 -0.16 10.07 1.82
N ILE A 166 1.02 10.24 2.41
CA ILE A 166 1.18 10.90 3.70
C ILE A 166 1.78 12.30 3.54
N ARG A 167 1.60 13.14 4.56
CA ARG A 167 2.19 14.47 4.63
C ARG A 167 3.72 14.41 4.48
N GLY A 168 4.21 14.87 3.33
CA GLY A 168 5.59 15.28 3.13
C GLY A 168 5.80 16.64 3.77
N HIS A 169 6.88 16.78 4.54
CA HIS A 169 7.36 18.04 5.09
C HIS A 169 7.81 18.99 3.98
#